data_AF-A0A258UVA1-F1
#
_entry.id   AF-A0A258UVA1-F1
#
_cell.length_a   1.000
_cell.length_b   1.000
_cell.length_c   1.000
_cell.angle_alpha   90.00
_cell.angle_beta   90.00
_cell.angle_gamma   90.00
#
_symmetry.space_group_name_H-M   'P 1'
#
loop_
_entity.id
_entity.type
_entity.pdbx_description
1 polymer ?
#
loop_
_entity_poly.entity_id
_entity_poly.type
_entity_poly.pdbx_seq_one_letter_code
_entity_poly.pdbx_strand_id
1 'polypeptide(L)'
;MILPIAKKIQAILSHEKAKPEETILLQFQSLSASESLKLALHVIRELSADEKLPFNTYVKCLLKLDEGMQPHLEQVTAKRLKIKIYNRDLGMAMDVLVYPYYRHLFLEYMRVLTHIHKQHSKDIVDKDALVLLYCRTLNTAFSMMMWRYFDDQPAPAEAWLAIHDLFKHAEKSSLLNERTL
;
A
#
# COMPACT_ATOMS: atom_id res chain seq x y z
N MET A 1 -6.16 -9.34 -25.65
CA MET A 1 -4.83 -9.87 -26.00
C MET A 1 -3.80 -9.06 -25.22
N ILE A 2 -3.48 -9.47 -23.99
CA ILE A 2 -2.64 -8.72 -23.05
C ILE A 2 -1.28 -9.43 -22.96
N LEU A 3 -0.40 -9.09 -23.90
CA LEU A 3 1.05 -9.29 -23.83
C LEU A 3 1.60 -8.40 -24.96
N PRO A 4 2.42 -7.37 -24.66
CA PRO A 4 3.56 -7.52 -23.77
C PRO A 4 3.83 -6.28 -22.90
N ILE A 5 3.02 -6.05 -21.86
CA ILE A 5 3.44 -5.15 -20.77
C ILE A 5 4.67 -5.75 -20.08
N ALA A 6 4.72 -7.07 -19.90
CA ALA A 6 5.88 -7.81 -19.40
C ALA A 6 7.18 -7.55 -20.19
N LYS A 7 7.15 -7.44 -21.54
CA LYS A 7 8.37 -7.09 -22.31
C LYS A 7 8.72 -5.61 -22.23
N LYS A 8 7.73 -4.71 -22.05
CA LYS A 8 7.99 -3.30 -21.73
C LYS A 8 8.59 -3.13 -20.33
N ILE A 9 8.10 -3.90 -19.35
CA ILE A 9 8.64 -3.99 -17.98
C ILE A 9 10.11 -4.41 -18.03
N GLN A 10 10.42 -5.48 -18.78
CA GLN A 10 11.80 -5.95 -18.93
C GLN A 10 12.68 -4.97 -19.71
N ALA A 11 12.14 -4.30 -20.73
CA ALA A 11 12.85 -3.31 -21.53
C ALA A 11 13.21 -2.02 -20.75
N ILE A 12 12.29 -1.54 -19.90
CA ILE A 12 12.52 -0.36 -19.04
C ILE A 12 13.51 -0.69 -17.91
N LEU A 13 13.46 -1.90 -17.36
CA LEU A 13 14.45 -2.37 -16.38
C LEU A 13 15.84 -2.62 -17.01
N SER A 14 15.91 -2.80 -18.33
CA SER A 14 17.16 -3.10 -19.05
C SER A 14 17.91 -1.89 -19.61
N HIS A 15 17.30 -0.69 -19.61
CA HIS A 15 17.96 0.52 -20.08
C HIS A 15 17.96 1.62 -19.01
N GLU A 16 19.19 1.97 -18.63
CA GLU A 16 19.61 3.08 -17.75
C GLU A 16 19.49 2.85 -16.24
N LYS A 17 20.47 3.45 -15.53
CA LYS A 17 20.77 3.36 -14.09
C LYS A 17 19.67 3.97 -13.20
N ALA A 18 18.40 3.81 -13.53
CA ALA A 18 17.29 4.27 -12.69
C ALA A 18 17.12 3.29 -11.52
N LYS A 19 16.94 3.83 -10.32
CA LYS A 19 16.67 2.97 -9.16
C LYS A 19 15.27 2.35 -9.32
N PRO A 20 15.05 1.06 -9.00
CA PRO A 20 13.77 0.39 -9.17
C PRO A 20 12.58 1.17 -8.57
N GLU A 21 12.80 1.83 -7.42
CA GLU A 21 11.79 2.63 -6.73
C GLU A 21 11.39 3.93 -7.48
N GLU A 22 12.27 4.48 -8.33
CA GLU A 22 11.99 5.67 -9.15
C GLU A 22 11.20 5.29 -10.40
N THR A 23 11.45 4.10 -10.94
CA THR A 23 10.75 3.57 -12.12
C THR A 23 9.28 3.24 -11.84
N ILE A 24 8.93 2.89 -10.59
CA ILE A 24 7.54 2.58 -10.20
C ILE A 24 6.60 3.77 -10.48
N LEU A 25 7.01 4.99 -10.14
CA LEU A 25 6.17 6.17 -10.32
C LEU A 25 5.89 6.48 -11.80
N LEU A 26 6.86 6.22 -12.68
CA LEU A 26 6.72 6.41 -14.12
C LEU A 26 5.64 5.50 -14.72
N GLN A 27 5.36 4.35 -14.10
CA GLN A 27 4.36 3.39 -14.61
C GLN A 27 2.93 3.89 -14.49
N PHE A 28 2.66 4.80 -13.56
CA PHE A 28 1.32 5.36 -13.31
C PHE A 28 1.07 6.64 -14.10
N GLN A 29 2.11 7.22 -14.71
CA GLN A 29 1.96 8.44 -15.49
C GLN A 29 0.99 8.23 -16.65
N SER A 30 0.10 9.20 -16.84
CA SER A 30 -0.91 9.22 -17.91
C SER A 30 -1.99 8.13 -17.83
N LEU A 31 -2.03 7.32 -16.76
CA LEU A 31 -3.11 6.36 -16.54
C LEU A 31 -4.30 7.02 -15.84
N SER A 32 -5.51 6.53 -16.13
CA SER A 32 -6.67 6.89 -15.33
C SER A 32 -6.57 6.27 -13.93
N ALA A 33 -7.19 6.87 -12.90
CA ALA A 33 -7.10 6.34 -11.54
C ALA A 33 -7.55 4.87 -11.40
N SER A 34 -8.56 4.45 -12.14
CA SER A 34 -9.00 3.04 -12.13
C SER A 34 -7.98 2.09 -12.75
N GLU A 35 -7.25 2.53 -13.79
CA GLU A 35 -6.17 1.75 -14.40
C GLU A 35 -4.94 1.72 -13.51
N SER A 36 -4.58 2.86 -12.90
CA SER A 36 -3.49 2.95 -11.93
C SER A 36 -3.71 1.99 -10.76
N LEU A 37 -4.94 1.89 -10.22
CA LEU A 37 -5.25 0.96 -9.13
C LEU A 37 -5.08 -0.52 -9.52
N LYS A 38 -5.52 -0.88 -10.72
CA LYS A 38 -5.35 -2.25 -11.24
C LYS A 38 -3.87 -2.59 -11.44
N LEU A 39 -3.11 -1.65 -12.01
CA LEU A 39 -1.67 -1.83 -12.20
C LEU A 39 -0.94 -1.89 -10.86
N ALA A 40 -1.28 -1.02 -9.91
CA ALA A 40 -0.65 -1.00 -8.59
C ALA A 40 -0.87 -2.32 -7.84
N LEU A 41 -2.07 -2.90 -7.92
CA LEU A 41 -2.34 -4.25 -7.39
C LEU A 41 -1.44 -5.32 -8.02
N HIS A 42 -1.18 -5.23 -9.31
CA HIS A 42 -0.27 -6.13 -10.00
C HIS A 42 1.18 -5.93 -9.53
N VAL A 43 1.65 -4.68 -9.48
CA VAL A 43 3.00 -4.33 -9.03
C VAL A 43 3.24 -4.77 -7.58
N ILE A 44 2.27 -4.60 -6.67
CA ILE A 44 2.38 -5.10 -5.29
C ILE A 44 2.62 -6.62 -5.29
N ARG A 45 1.91 -7.38 -6.12
CA ARG A 45 2.08 -8.84 -6.21
C ARG A 45 3.43 -9.23 -6.79
N GLU A 46 3.88 -8.55 -7.83
CA GLU A 46 5.20 -8.79 -8.44
C GLU A 46 6.32 -8.49 -7.44
N LEU A 47 6.29 -7.33 -6.77
CA LEU A 47 7.24 -6.98 -5.71
C LEU A 47 7.26 -8.02 -4.60
N SER A 48 6.10 -8.57 -4.25
CA SER A 48 5.99 -9.49 -3.12
C SER A 48 6.43 -10.91 -3.44
N ALA A 49 6.41 -11.28 -4.73
CA ALA A 49 6.88 -12.56 -5.25
C ALA A 49 8.36 -12.56 -5.66
N ASP A 50 9.00 -11.38 -5.78
CA ASP A 50 10.42 -11.28 -6.10
C ASP A 50 11.31 -11.58 -4.89
N GLU A 51 11.64 -12.85 -4.69
CA GLU A 51 12.53 -13.32 -3.62
C GLU A 51 13.98 -12.79 -3.74
N LYS A 52 14.38 -12.30 -4.91
CA LYS A 52 15.74 -11.78 -5.15
C LYS A 52 15.86 -10.31 -4.79
N LEU A 53 14.74 -9.61 -4.59
CA LEU A 53 14.75 -8.20 -4.27
C LEU A 53 15.26 -7.99 -2.83
N PRO A 54 16.34 -7.20 -2.62
CA PRO A 54 16.80 -6.90 -1.27
C PRO A 54 15.69 -6.22 -0.46
N PHE A 55 15.55 -6.60 0.82
CA PHE A 55 14.48 -6.10 1.70
C PHE A 55 14.37 -4.57 1.71
N ASN A 56 15.50 -3.87 1.81
CA ASN A 56 15.51 -2.40 1.81
C ASN A 56 15.02 -1.80 0.48
N THR A 57 15.31 -2.45 -0.65
CA THR A 57 14.80 -2.05 -1.96
C THR A 57 13.30 -2.33 -2.05
N TYR A 58 12.85 -3.49 -1.58
CA TYR A 58 11.43 -3.83 -1.49
C TYR A 58 10.63 -2.79 -0.71
N VAL A 59 11.10 -2.39 0.49
CA VAL A 59 10.43 -1.38 1.32
C VAL A 59 10.36 -0.02 0.60
N LYS A 60 11.45 0.42 -0.03
CA LYS A 60 11.47 1.67 -0.81
C LYS A 60 10.49 1.63 -1.98
N CYS A 61 10.46 0.53 -2.73
CA CYS A 61 9.52 0.32 -3.82
C CYS A 61 8.07 0.38 -3.34
N LEU A 62 7.75 -0.29 -2.23
CA LEU A 62 6.40 -0.29 -1.65
C LEU A 62 5.98 1.11 -1.19
N LEU A 63 6.87 1.86 -0.53
CA LEU A 63 6.60 3.23 -0.09
C LEU A 63 6.39 4.18 -1.27
N LYS A 64 7.18 4.03 -2.34
CA LYS A 64 7.03 4.83 -3.57
C LYS A 64 5.76 4.50 -4.33
N LEU A 65 5.37 3.22 -4.38
CA LEU A 65 4.09 2.81 -4.94
C LEU A 65 2.91 3.45 -4.19
N ASP A 66 2.89 3.37 -2.86
CA ASP A 66 1.84 3.98 -2.04
C ASP A 66 1.79 5.51 -2.25
N GLU A 67 2.93 6.19 -2.21
CA GLU A 67 3.04 7.63 -2.47
C GLU A 67 2.48 8.02 -3.84
N GLY A 68 2.86 7.30 -4.91
CA GLY A 68 2.39 7.55 -6.27
C GLY A 68 0.90 7.29 -6.47
N MET A 69 0.30 6.47 -5.63
CA MET A 69 -1.11 6.12 -5.72
C MET A 69 -2.04 7.08 -4.99
N GLN A 70 -1.54 7.90 -4.07
CA GLN A 70 -2.36 8.83 -3.28
C GLN A 70 -3.28 9.72 -4.13
N PRO A 71 -2.81 10.42 -5.19
CA PRO A 71 -3.69 11.27 -5.99
C PRO A 71 -4.83 10.49 -6.68
N HIS A 72 -4.55 9.25 -7.09
CA HIS A 72 -5.54 8.38 -7.72
C HIS A 72 -6.58 7.89 -6.70
N LEU A 73 -6.14 7.52 -5.50
CA LEU A 73 -7.00 7.08 -4.40
C LEU A 73 -7.91 8.22 -3.93
N GLU A 74 -7.39 9.43 -3.78
CA GLU A 74 -8.16 10.62 -3.46
C GLU A 74 -9.23 10.90 -4.51
N GLN A 75 -8.86 10.83 -5.81
CA GLN A 75 -9.80 11.03 -6.90
C GLN A 75 -10.95 10.01 -6.87
N VAL A 76 -10.64 8.72 -6.66
CA VAL A 76 -11.63 7.65 -6.63
C VAL A 76 -12.49 7.75 -5.35
N THR A 77 -11.89 8.06 -4.20
CA THR A 77 -12.63 8.28 -2.94
C THR A 77 -13.60 9.46 -3.07
N ALA A 78 -13.15 10.59 -3.60
CA ALA A 78 -13.99 11.76 -3.81
C ALA A 78 -15.14 11.48 -4.79
N LYS A 79 -14.89 10.68 -5.84
CA LYS A 79 -15.95 10.21 -6.74
C LYS A 79 -16.95 9.32 -5.98
N ARG A 80 -16.47 8.40 -5.15
CA ARG A 80 -17.32 7.44 -4.41
C ARG A 80 -18.25 8.14 -3.43
N LEU A 81 -17.77 9.17 -2.74
CA LEU A 81 -18.56 9.98 -1.82
C LEU A 81 -19.65 10.80 -2.53
N LYS A 82 -19.46 11.14 -3.81
CA LYS A 82 -20.44 11.89 -4.62
C LYS A 82 -21.48 10.99 -5.30
N ILE A 83 -21.22 9.68 -5.38
CA ILE A 83 -22.16 8.73 -5.96
C ILE A 83 -23.35 8.60 -4.99
N LYS A 84 -24.51 9.03 -5.47
CA LYS A 84 -25.76 8.84 -4.75
C LYS A 84 -26.12 7.36 -4.70
N ILE A 85 -26.78 6.94 -3.63
CA ILE A 85 -27.14 5.55 -3.30
C ILE A 85 -27.79 4.80 -4.48
N TYR A 86 -28.52 5.49 -5.37
CA TYR A 86 -29.20 4.90 -6.52
C TYR A 86 -28.30 4.52 -7.70
N ASN A 87 -27.02 4.90 -7.72
CA ASN A 87 -26.06 4.44 -8.73
C ASN A 87 -25.11 3.40 -8.12
N ARG A 88 -25.72 2.33 -7.61
CA ARG A 88 -25.05 1.27 -6.84
C ARG A 88 -23.99 0.54 -7.66
N ASP A 89 -24.23 0.28 -8.94
CA ASP A 89 -23.30 -0.44 -9.80
C ASP A 89 -21.96 0.28 -9.96
N LEU A 90 -22.01 1.61 -10.12
CA LEU A 90 -20.79 2.43 -10.19
C LEU A 90 -20.05 2.45 -8.85
N GLY A 91 -20.78 2.51 -7.72
CA GLY A 91 -20.20 2.40 -6.39
C GLY A 91 -19.49 1.05 -6.18
N MET A 92 -20.17 -0.06 -6.47
CA MET A 92 -19.62 -1.41 -6.37
C MET A 92 -18.38 -1.59 -7.25
N ALA A 93 -18.39 -1.05 -8.47
CA ALA A 93 -17.23 -1.12 -9.37
C ALA A 93 -15.98 -0.42 -8.79
N MET A 94 -16.17 0.65 -8.03
CA MET A 94 -15.07 1.35 -7.35
C MET A 94 -14.62 0.60 -6.09
N ASP A 95 -15.57 0.08 -5.32
CA ASP A 95 -15.30 -0.69 -4.10
C ASP A 95 -14.46 -1.94 -4.42
N VAL A 96 -14.78 -2.66 -5.51
CA VAL A 96 -14.03 -3.83 -6.02
C VAL A 96 -12.62 -3.48 -6.50
N LEU A 97 -12.31 -2.20 -6.74
CA LEU A 97 -10.96 -1.77 -7.11
C LEU A 97 -10.15 -1.30 -5.91
N VAL A 98 -10.74 -0.46 -5.07
CA VAL A 98 -9.99 0.23 -4.01
C VAL A 98 -9.81 -0.63 -2.77
N TYR A 99 -10.84 -1.39 -2.37
CA TYR A 99 -10.73 -2.26 -1.20
C TYR A 99 -9.60 -3.31 -1.37
N PRO A 100 -9.49 -4.04 -2.49
CA PRO A 100 -8.39 -4.99 -2.67
C PRO A 100 -7.03 -4.32 -2.65
N TYR A 101 -6.90 -3.10 -3.17
CA TYR A 101 -5.65 -2.34 -3.13
C TYR A 101 -5.20 -2.10 -1.68
N TYR A 102 -6.05 -1.47 -0.85
CA TYR A 102 -5.70 -1.23 0.55
C TYR A 102 -5.48 -2.54 1.31
N ARG A 103 -6.26 -3.59 1.02
CA ARG A 103 -6.06 -4.89 1.66
C ARG A 103 -4.69 -5.49 1.37
N HIS A 104 -4.23 -5.48 0.11
CA HIS A 104 -2.90 -6.01 -0.23
C HIS A 104 -1.80 -5.13 0.36
N LEU A 105 -1.93 -3.80 0.25
CA LEU A 105 -0.96 -2.87 0.83
C LEU A 105 -0.83 -3.04 2.35
N PHE A 106 -1.94 -3.28 3.05
CA PHE A 106 -1.94 -3.51 4.50
C PHE A 106 -1.19 -4.79 4.86
N LEU A 107 -1.46 -5.88 4.15
CA LEU A 107 -0.77 -7.15 4.36
C LEU A 107 0.73 -7.03 4.12
N GLU A 108 1.13 -6.29 3.08
CA GLU A 108 2.53 -6.05 2.79
C GLU A 108 3.22 -5.21 3.86
N TYR A 109 2.59 -4.14 4.34
CA TYR A 109 3.16 -3.37 5.45
C TYR A 109 3.24 -4.18 6.75
N MET A 110 2.24 -5.02 7.05
CA MET A 110 2.30 -5.93 8.19
C MET A 110 3.46 -6.93 8.06
N ARG A 111 3.70 -7.44 6.85
CA ARG A 111 4.83 -8.33 6.55
C ARG A 111 6.18 -7.62 6.78
N VAL A 112 6.31 -6.38 6.30
CA VAL A 112 7.49 -5.52 6.51
C VAL A 112 7.74 -5.29 8.00
N LEU A 113 6.73 -4.83 8.75
CA LEU A 113 6.87 -4.57 10.18
C LEU A 113 7.21 -5.84 10.97
N THR A 114 6.58 -6.96 10.63
CA THR A 114 6.89 -8.25 11.25
C THR A 114 8.34 -8.67 11.00
N HIS A 115 8.85 -8.46 9.78
CA HIS A 115 10.24 -8.75 9.45
C HIS A 115 11.21 -7.88 10.26
N ILE A 116 10.97 -6.57 10.32
CA ILE A 116 11.78 -5.62 11.10
C ILE A 116 11.80 -6.01 12.58
N HIS A 117 10.64 -6.31 13.16
CA HIS A 117 10.57 -6.68 14.58
C HIS A 117 11.29 -8.01 14.89
N LYS A 118 11.25 -9.00 14.00
CA LYS A 118 11.93 -10.29 14.20
C LYS A 118 13.45 -10.20 14.12
N GLN A 119 13.96 -9.31 13.29
CA GLN A 119 15.41 -9.18 13.07
C GLN A 119 16.13 -8.45 14.21
N HIS A 120 15.40 -7.76 15.11
CA HIS A 120 15.92 -7.03 16.28
C HIS A 120 17.08 -6.04 16.02
N SER A 121 17.45 -5.79 14.77
CA SER A 121 18.55 -4.91 14.40
C SER A 121 18.03 -3.51 14.15
N LYS A 122 18.51 -2.57 14.98
CA LYS A 122 18.33 -1.12 14.78
C LYS A 122 18.96 -0.61 13.47
N ASP A 123 19.70 -1.47 12.77
CA ASP A 123 20.43 -1.15 11.55
C ASP A 123 19.60 -1.32 10.26
N ILE A 124 18.38 -1.89 10.33
CA ILE A 124 17.55 -2.10 9.12
C ILE A 124 16.80 -0.82 8.73
N VAL A 125 16.21 -0.12 9.71
CA VAL A 125 15.38 1.07 9.49
C VAL A 125 15.58 2.04 10.65
N ASP A 126 15.81 3.32 10.33
CA ASP A 126 15.85 4.37 11.35
C ASP A 126 14.48 4.56 12.04
N LYS A 127 14.47 5.27 13.17
CA LYS A 127 13.26 5.46 13.98
C LYS A 127 12.15 6.18 13.20
N ASP A 128 12.49 7.20 12.41
CA ASP A 128 11.52 8.03 11.70
C ASP A 128 10.84 7.25 10.58
N ALA A 129 11.61 6.46 9.82
CA ALA A 129 11.10 5.56 8.81
C ALA A 129 10.26 4.44 9.42
N LEU A 130 10.60 3.95 10.62
CA LEU A 130 9.76 3.01 11.34
C LEU A 130 8.42 3.66 11.74
N VAL A 131 8.43 4.88 12.30
CA VAL A 131 7.19 5.63 12.61
C VAL A 131 6.34 5.82 11.36
N LEU A 132 6.95 6.20 10.23
CA LEU A 132 6.25 6.36 8.95
C LEU A 132 5.57 5.06 8.51
N LEU A 133 6.26 3.91 8.63
CA LEU A 133 5.69 2.61 8.30
C LEU A 133 4.47 2.29 9.18
N TYR A 134 4.53 2.56 10.48
CA TYR A 134 3.37 2.40 11.37
C TYR A 134 2.19 3.27 10.95
N CYS A 135 2.43 4.56 10.71
CA CYS A 135 1.39 5.50 10.28
C CYS A 135 0.74 5.07 8.97
N ARG A 136 1.54 4.66 7.97
CA ARG A 136 1.03 4.16 6.69
C ARG A 136 0.26 2.85 6.84
N THR A 137 0.72 1.95 7.71
CA THR A 137 0.01 0.69 7.99
C THR A 137 -1.37 0.95 8.59
N LEU A 138 -1.45 1.81 9.61
CA LEU A 138 -2.71 2.18 10.26
C LEU A 138 -3.64 2.92 9.29
N ASN A 139 -3.13 3.88 8.52
CA ASN A 139 -3.92 4.58 7.50
C ASN A 139 -4.52 3.60 6.48
N THR A 140 -3.72 2.63 6.02
CA THR A 140 -4.16 1.59 5.09
C THR A 140 -5.23 0.70 5.72
N ALA A 141 -5.08 0.32 6.99
CA ALA A 141 -6.05 -0.48 7.73
C ALA A 141 -7.40 0.24 7.89
N PHE A 142 -7.38 1.51 8.30
CA PHE A 142 -8.58 2.32 8.43
C PHE A 142 -9.24 2.62 7.09
N SER A 143 -8.44 2.89 6.04
CA SER A 143 -8.96 3.07 4.69
C SER A 143 -9.67 1.81 4.21
N MET A 144 -9.06 0.63 4.39
CA MET A 144 -9.69 -0.66 4.07
C MET A 144 -11.03 -0.84 4.80
N MET A 145 -11.11 -0.48 6.09
CA MET A 145 -12.36 -0.56 6.88
C MET A 145 -13.42 0.43 6.37
N MET A 146 -13.02 1.66 6.07
CA MET A 146 -13.89 2.70 5.52
C MET A 146 -14.50 2.26 4.18
N TRP A 147 -13.71 1.63 3.30
CA TRP A 147 -14.24 1.12 2.03
C TRP A 147 -15.22 -0.05 2.18
N ARG A 148 -15.12 -0.85 3.25
CA ARG A 148 -16.14 -1.87 3.56
C ARG A 148 -17.42 -1.25 4.12
N TYR A 149 -17.31 -0.16 4.87
CA TYR A 149 -18.46 0.56 5.40
C TYR A 149 -19.36 1.13 4.30
N PHE A 150 -18.82 1.50 3.13
CA PHE A 150 -19.61 2.01 2.01
C PHE A 150 -20.65 1.03 1.41
N ASP A 151 -20.54 -0.26 1.72
CA ASP A 151 -21.47 -1.32 1.30
C ASP A 151 -21.97 -2.12 2.54
N ASP A 152 -21.96 -1.49 3.72
CA ASP A 152 -22.40 -2.08 4.99
C ASP A 152 -21.74 -3.44 5.33
N GLN A 153 -20.52 -3.65 4.83
CA GLN A 153 -19.78 -4.87 5.09
C GLN A 153 -19.04 -4.78 6.42
N PRO A 154 -18.95 -5.89 7.18
CA PRO A 154 -18.19 -5.90 8.43
C PRO A 154 -16.72 -5.63 8.18
N ALA A 155 -15.98 -5.19 9.21
CA ALA A 155 -14.53 -5.12 9.14
C ALA A 155 -13.93 -6.47 8.70
N PRO A 156 -12.80 -6.49 7.98
CA PRO A 156 -12.11 -7.75 7.66
C PRO A 156 -11.79 -8.52 8.94
N ALA A 157 -11.86 -9.85 8.84
CA ALA A 157 -11.49 -10.73 9.95
C ALA A 157 -10.10 -10.36 10.45
N GLU A 158 -9.92 -10.37 11.77
CA GLU A 158 -8.65 -10.11 12.47
C GLU A 158 -8.06 -8.70 12.29
N ALA A 159 -8.65 -7.82 11.48
CA ALA A 159 -8.11 -6.49 11.25
C ALA A 159 -8.01 -5.65 12.54
N TRP A 160 -9.03 -5.75 13.41
CA TRP A 160 -9.00 -5.07 14.71
C TRP A 160 -7.93 -5.64 15.66
N LEU A 161 -7.72 -6.95 15.64
CA LEU A 161 -6.65 -7.60 16.42
C LEU A 161 -5.28 -7.15 15.91
N ALA A 162 -5.07 -7.15 14.58
CA ALA A 162 -3.82 -6.69 13.98
C ALA A 162 -3.53 -5.21 14.30
N ILE A 163 -4.55 -4.33 14.28
CA ILE A 163 -4.40 -2.92 14.67
C ILE A 163 -4.06 -2.80 16.16
N HIS A 164 -4.75 -3.55 17.03
CA HIS A 164 -4.45 -3.58 18.45
C HIS A 164 -3.00 -4.00 18.71
N ASP A 165 -2.53 -5.04 18.03
CA ASP A 165 -1.18 -5.55 18.18
C ASP A 165 -0.13 -4.55 17.67
N LEU A 166 -0.41 -3.86 16.55
CA LEU A 166 0.40 -2.72 16.10
C LEU A 166 0.53 -1.65 17.18
N PHE A 167 -0.58 -1.21 17.79
CA PHE A 167 -0.52 -0.21 18.86
C PHE A 167 0.29 -0.71 20.05
N LYS A 168 0.10 -1.97 20.46
CA LYS A 168 0.89 -2.59 21.54
C LYS A 168 2.38 -2.64 21.23
N HIS A 169 2.76 -2.90 19.98
CA HIS A 169 4.16 -2.88 19.55
C HIS A 169 4.74 -1.47 19.51
N ALA A 170 3.99 -0.48 19.03
CA ALA A 170 4.41 0.91 18.99
C ALA A 170 4.61 1.48 20.40
N GLU A 171 3.71 1.13 21.34
CA GLU A 171 3.80 1.46 22.76
C GLU A 171 5.08 0.88 23.39
N LYS A 172 5.30 -0.44 23.24
CA LYS A 172 6.50 -1.14 23.76
C LYS A 172 7.80 -0.60 23.19
N SER A 173 7.79 -0.18 21.92
CA SER A 173 8.95 0.37 21.22
C SER A 173 9.20 1.85 21.53
N SER A 174 8.40 2.48 22.40
CA SER A 174 8.44 3.92 22.70
C SER A 174 8.32 4.81 21.45
N LEU A 175 7.72 4.29 20.37
CA LEU A 175 7.48 5.05 19.14
C LEU A 175 6.39 6.11 19.35
N LEU A 176 5.49 5.88 20.30
CA LEU A 176 4.40 6.79 20.67
C LEU A 176 4.76 7.76 21.80
N ASN A 177 5.92 7.55 22.45
CA ASN A 177 6.32 8.24 23.69
C ASN A 177 7.51 9.16 23.48
N GLU A 178 7.54 9.91 22.37
CA GLU A 178 8.44 11.05 22.31
C GLU A 178 7.93 12.11 23.28
N ARG A 179 8.40 12.05 24.53
CA ARG A 179 8.38 13.22 25.41
C ARG A 179 9.18 14.28 24.67
N THR A 180 8.49 15.28 24.10
CA THR A 180 9.07 16.60 23.91
C THR A 180 9.53 17.07 25.28
N LEU A 181 10.82 16.89 25.56
CA LEU A 181 11.52 17.57 26.65
C LEU A 181 11.73 19.03 26.27
#